data_AF-A0A7W4BNS1-F1
#
_entry.id   AF-A0A7W4BNS1-F1
#
_cell.length_a   1.000
_cell.length_b   1.000
_cell.length_c   1.000
_cell.angle_alpha   90.00
_cell.angle_beta   90.00
_cell.angle_gamma   90.00
#
_symmetry.space_group_name_H-M   'P 1'
#
loop_
_entity.id
_entity.type
_entity.pdbx_description
1 polymer ?
#
loop_
_entity_poly.entity_id
_entity_poly.type
_entity_poly.pdbx_seq_one_letter_code
_entity_poly.pdbx_strand_id
1 'polypeptide(L)'
;INDGINDGINDGINDGINHQTAIPKNIQPLLTCIKHSPSLPTKVFAKQLNVGTATVERHIKWLKDHKVIKRIGSKKDGYWQVLNNEK
;
A
#
# COMPACT_ATOMS: atom_id res chain seq x y z
N ILE A 1 16.50 -15.44 17.30
CA ILE A 1 15.24 -14.91 16.73
C ILE A 1 15.41 -13.40 16.54
N ASN A 2 15.99 -12.96 15.43
CA ASN A 2 16.24 -11.54 15.15
C ASN A 2 15.29 -11.08 14.05
N ASP A 3 13.99 -11.04 14.36
CA ASP A 3 12.99 -10.54 13.42
C ASP A 3 12.38 -9.24 13.95
N GLY A 4 12.61 -8.16 13.22
CA GLY A 4 11.61 -7.12 13.10
C GLY A 4 11.77 -5.85 13.94
N ILE A 5 12.97 -5.27 14.04
CA ILE A 5 13.08 -3.83 14.37
C ILE A 5 13.96 -3.17 13.30
N ASN A 6 13.41 -3.04 12.10
CA ASN A 6 13.81 -1.96 11.21
C ASN A 6 12.60 -1.05 11.08
N ASP A 7 12.31 -0.38 12.20
CA ASP A 7 11.47 0.81 12.24
C ASP A 7 12.18 1.85 11.36
N GLY A 8 11.85 1.76 10.07
CA GLY A 8 12.16 2.78 9.09
C GLY A 8 11.38 4.02 9.47
N ILE A 9 12.01 4.80 10.36
CA ILE A 9 11.85 6.22 10.54
C ILE A 9 11.88 6.83 9.13
N ASN A 10 10.72 7.09 8.57
CA ASN A 10 10.58 8.15 7.57
C ASN A 10 9.62 9.17 8.19
N ASP A 11 10.16 9.79 9.23
CA ASP A 11 9.64 10.99 9.86
C ASP A 11 9.94 12.14 8.91
N GLY A 12 8.91 12.81 8.39
CA GLY A 12 9.14 13.84 7.38
C GLY A 12 7.91 14.39 6.68
N ILE A 13 7.13 15.20 7.41
CA ILE A 13 6.59 16.49 6.93
C ILE A 13 5.37 16.39 5.96
N ASN A 14 4.15 16.62 6.47
CA ASN A 14 3.35 17.86 6.33
C ASN A 14 2.79 18.07 4.90
N ASP A 15 1.53 18.37 4.56
CA ASP A 15 0.42 19.15 5.13
C ASP A 15 -0.70 18.94 4.07
N GLY A 16 -1.87 18.38 4.32
CA GLY A 16 -3.09 19.03 4.78
C GLY A 16 -4.24 18.29 4.05
N ILE A 17 -5.38 18.16 4.72
CA ILE A 17 -6.72 18.06 4.12
C ILE A 17 -6.95 16.95 3.07
N ASN A 18 -7.53 15.82 3.48
CA ASN A 18 -8.83 15.43 2.89
C ASN A 18 -9.55 14.41 3.78
N HIS A 19 -10.63 14.88 4.39
CA HIS A 19 -11.46 14.15 5.32
C HIS A 19 -12.55 13.42 4.52
N GLN A 20 -12.23 12.25 3.97
CA GLN A 20 -13.25 11.28 3.55
C GLN A 20 -12.61 9.88 3.51
N THR A 21 -12.77 9.11 4.59
CA THR A 21 -12.15 7.77 4.84
C THR A 21 -10.60 7.81 4.89
N ALA A 22 -10.04 8.08 6.07
CA ALA A 22 -8.65 8.52 6.25
C ALA A 22 -7.59 7.45 5.96
N ILE A 23 -7.30 7.19 4.69
CA ILE A 23 -6.13 6.43 4.28
C ILE A 23 -4.87 7.28 4.55
N PRO A 24 -3.88 6.77 5.31
CA PRO A 24 -2.67 7.50 5.65
C PRO A 24 -1.92 8.00 4.41
N LYS A 25 -1.40 9.23 4.47
CA LYS A 25 -0.72 9.88 3.34
C LYS A 25 0.48 9.11 2.80
N ASN A 26 1.21 8.41 3.67
CA ASN A 26 2.33 7.55 3.27
C ASN A 26 1.88 6.30 2.49
N ILE A 27 0.61 5.91 2.60
CA ILE A 27 0.00 4.76 1.90
C ILE A 27 -0.66 5.21 0.58
N GLN A 28 -1.09 6.47 0.49
CA GLN A 28 -1.74 7.02 -0.71
C GLN A 28 -0.95 6.80 -2.01
N PRO A 29 0.38 7.04 -2.09
CA PRO A 29 1.16 6.77 -3.30
C PRO A 29 1.07 5.32 -3.76
N LEU A 30 1.14 4.38 -2.81
CA LEU A 30 1.01 2.95 -3.12
C LEU A 30 -0.39 2.62 -3.61
N LEU A 31 -1.43 3.17 -2.98
CA LEU A 31 -2.80 2.97 -3.41
C LEU A 31 -3.00 3.47 -4.85
N THR A 32 -2.45 4.63 -5.19
CA THR A 32 -2.48 5.18 -6.56
C THR A 32 -1.76 4.28 -7.55
N CYS A 33 -0.57 3.75 -7.21
CA CYS A 33 0.13 2.76 -8.03
C CYS A 33 -0.70 1.49 -8.24
N ILE A 34 -1.35 0.99 -7.18
CA ILE A 34 -2.22 -0.18 -7.26
C ILE A 34 -3.46 0.11 -8.13
N LYS A 35 -4.06 1.31 -8.04
CA LYS A 35 -5.18 1.71 -8.91
C LYS A 35 -4.77 1.70 -10.39
N HIS A 36 -3.60 2.23 -10.72
CA HIS A 36 -3.12 2.26 -12.11
C HIS A 36 -2.59 0.93 -12.61
N SER A 37 -2.01 0.11 -11.74
CA SER A 37 -1.32 -1.13 -12.14
C SER A 37 -1.49 -2.22 -11.07
N PRO A 38 -2.70 -2.77 -10.94
CA PRO A 38 -3.08 -3.67 -9.84
C PRO A 38 -2.38 -5.03 -9.89
N SER A 39 -1.89 -5.45 -11.06
CA SER A 39 -1.21 -6.73 -11.29
C SER A 39 0.28 -6.71 -10.95
N LEU A 40 0.85 -5.53 -10.65
CA LEU A 40 2.30 -5.44 -10.40
C LEU A 40 2.70 -6.14 -9.10
N PRO A 41 3.89 -6.78 -9.08
CA PRO A 41 4.43 -7.36 -7.87
C PRO A 41 4.95 -6.29 -6.91
N THR A 42 4.90 -6.58 -5.61
CA THR A 42 5.39 -5.71 -4.52
C THR A 42 6.76 -5.09 -4.77
N LYS A 43 7.69 -5.86 -5.36
CA LYS A 43 9.04 -5.38 -5.70
C LYS A 43 9.04 -4.23 -6.71
N VAL A 44 8.08 -4.22 -7.64
CA VAL A 44 7.94 -3.13 -8.63
C VAL A 44 7.35 -1.89 -7.97
N PHE A 45 6.34 -2.04 -7.11
CA PHE A 45 5.83 -0.91 -6.32
C PHE A 45 6.92 -0.28 -5.45
N ALA A 46 7.76 -1.09 -4.81
CA ALA A 46 8.89 -0.60 -4.01
C ALA A 46 9.85 0.26 -4.84
N LYS A 47 10.19 -0.20 -6.05
CA LYS A 47 11.01 0.58 -7.00
C LYS A 47 10.32 1.86 -7.46
N GLN A 48 9.04 1.80 -7.80
CA GLN A 48 8.28 2.98 -8.27
C GLN A 48 8.16 4.06 -7.20
N LEU A 49 8.00 3.65 -5.94
CA LEU A 49 7.87 4.55 -4.80
C LEU A 49 9.22 4.92 -4.17
N ASN A 50 10.32 4.33 -4.64
CA ASN A 50 11.65 4.45 -4.05
C ASN A 50 11.66 4.16 -2.53
N VAL A 51 10.97 3.09 -2.12
CA VAL A 51 10.90 2.64 -0.72
C VAL A 51 11.31 1.18 -0.60
N GLY A 52 11.60 0.73 0.62
CA GLY A 52 11.88 -0.68 0.89
C GLY A 52 10.68 -1.60 0.63
N THR A 53 10.95 -2.83 0.20
CA THR A 53 9.89 -3.85 -0.02
C THR A 53 9.07 -4.10 1.25
N ALA A 54 9.73 -4.13 2.41
CA ALA A 54 9.07 -4.27 3.72
C ALA A 54 8.07 -3.14 4.00
N THR A 55 8.39 -1.90 3.62
CA THR A 55 7.48 -0.75 3.74
C THR A 55 6.24 -0.94 2.88
N VAL A 56 6.42 -1.38 1.62
CA VAL A 56 5.30 -1.69 0.73
C VAL A 56 4.44 -2.82 1.29
N GLU A 57 5.03 -3.89 1.81
CA GLU A 57 4.29 -5.00 2.41
C GLU A 57 3.48 -4.54 3.63
N ARG A 58 4.05 -3.68 4.48
CA ARG A 58 3.34 -3.05 5.61
C ARG A 58 2.15 -2.22 5.13
N HIS A 59 2.34 -1.41 4.09
CA HIS A 59 1.26 -0.61 3.50
C HIS A 59 0.16 -1.49 2.86
N ILE A 60 0.53 -2.53 2.09
CA ILE A 60 -0.42 -3.52 1.53
C ILE A 60 -1.20 -4.20 2.66
N LYS A 61 -0.53 -4.57 3.76
CA LYS A 61 -1.18 -5.18 4.92
C LYS A 61 -2.22 -4.24 5.52
N TRP A 62 -1.89 -2.97 5.72
CA TRP A 62 -2.82 -1.97 6.21
C TRP A 62 -4.04 -1.82 5.27
N LEU A 63 -3.79 -1.69 3.96
CA LEU A 63 -4.85 -1.56 2.95
C LEU A 63 -5.77 -2.78 2.89
N LYS A 64 -5.23 -4.00 3.06
CA LYS A 64 -6.03 -5.22 3.15
C LYS A 64 -6.87 -5.26 4.42
N ASP A 65 -6.26 -4.95 5.57
CA ASP A 65 -6.89 -5.02 6.88
C ASP A 65 -8.08 -4.05 6.98
N HIS A 66 -7.90 -2.85 6.43
CA HIS A 66 -8.93 -1.82 6.34
C HIS A 66 -9.91 -2.03 5.18
N LYS A 67 -9.84 -3.19 4.51
CA LYS A 67 -10.69 -3.56 3.36
C LYS A 67 -10.70 -2.50 2.25
N VAL A 68 -9.58 -1.82 2.06
CA VAL A 68 -9.37 -0.88 0.94
C VAL A 68 -8.96 -1.63 -0.33
N ILE A 69 -8.20 -2.72 -0.20
CA ILE A 69 -7.81 -3.56 -1.34
C ILE A 69 -8.05 -5.05 -1.04
N LYS A 70 -8.26 -5.82 -2.11
CA LYS A 70 -8.36 -7.28 -2.06
C LYS A 70 -7.59 -7.90 -3.20
N ARG A 71 -6.93 -9.04 -2.94
CA ARG A 71 -6.31 -9.83 -4.00
C ARG A 71 -7.38 -10.67 -4.71
N ILE A 72 -7.49 -10.54 -6.02
CA ILE A 72 -8.41 -11.29 -6.88
C ILE A 72 -7.58 -12.14 -7.85
N GLY A 73 -7.95 -13.41 -8.05
CA GLY A 73 -7.29 -14.34 -8.97
C GLY A 73 -6.31 -15.33 -8.33
N SER A 74 -5.63 -16.11 -9.16
CA SER A 74 -4.71 -17.18 -8.77
C SER A 74 -3.41 -16.66 -8.13
N LYS A 75 -2.70 -17.47 -7.33
CA LYS A 75 -1.42 -17.08 -6.71
C LYS A 75 -0.38 -16.52 -7.70
N LYS A 76 -0.40 -17.00 -8.96
CA LYS A 76 0.54 -16.57 -10.02
C LYS A 76 0.09 -15.32 -10.78
N ASP A 77 -1.21 -15.14 -10.98
CA ASP A 77 -1.77 -14.14 -11.92
C ASP A 77 -2.76 -13.17 -11.26
N GLY A 78 -2.91 -13.24 -9.94
CA GLY A 78 -3.86 -12.41 -9.24
C GLY A 78 -3.44 -10.94 -9.26
N TYR A 79 -4.41 -10.04 -9.21
CA TYR A 79 -4.20 -8.59 -9.13
C TYR A 79 -4.86 -8.02 -7.86
N TRP A 80 -4.42 -6.83 -7.46
CA TRP A 80 -4.97 -6.08 -6.34
C TRP A 80 -6.14 -5.23 -6.80
N GLN A 81 -7.36 -5.61 -6.44
CA GLN A 81 -8.54 -4.79 -6.68
C GLN A 81 -8.71 -3.77 -5.55
N VAL A 82 -8.89 -2.50 -5.90
CA VAL A 82 -9.29 -1.47 -4.93
C VAL A 82 -10.79 -1.57 -4.71
N LEU A 83 -11.18 -1.69 -3.45
CA LEU A 83 -12.56 -1.72 -2.98
C LEU A 83 -12.96 -0.26 -2.73
N ASN A 84 -13.57 0.39 -3.72
CA ASN A 84 -14.17 1.70 -3.51
C ASN A 84 -15.42 1.47 -2.65
N ASN A 85 -15.39 1.93 -1.39
CA ASN A 85 -16.60 1.98 -0.55
C ASN A 85 -17.41 3.21 -0.97
N GLU A 86 -17.90 3.20 -2.22
CA GLU A 86 -18.97 4.08 -2.64
C GLU A 86 -20.27 3.47 -2.12
N LYS A 87 -20.71 3.94 -0.95
CA LYS A 87 -22.10 3.84 -0.51
C LYS A 87 -22.62 5.23 -0.28
#